data_AF-A0A5P9CIW9-F1
#
_entry.id   AF-A0A5P9CIW9-F1
#
_cell.length_a   1.000
_cell.length_b   1.000
_cell.length_c   1.000
_cell.angle_alpha   90.00
_cell.angle_beta   90.00
_cell.angle_gamma   90.00
#
_symmetry.space_group_name_H-M   'P 1'
#
loop_
_entity.id
_entity.type
_entity.pdbx_description
1 polymer ?
#
loop_
_entity_poly.entity_id
_entity_poly.type
_entity_poly.pdbx_seq_one_letter_code
_entity_poly.pdbx_strand_id
1 'polypeptide(L)'
;MKANVIMSTTLSLCIAFSSIASNNPNIEFISNVSCKMGGCTLVCVTSDGKKDVKAREINNAEIITYKSGTVQHNLVIGFQKMIVTSPSGTESCSLNNIDKITTQ
;
A
#
# COMPACT_ATOMS: atom_id res chain seq x y z
N MET A 1 45.78 54.66 -10.67
CA MET A 1 45.03 53.72 -9.81
C MET A 1 43.63 53.59 -10.38
N LYS A 2 43.28 52.42 -10.94
CA LYS A 2 41.92 52.09 -11.40
C LYS A 2 41.55 50.78 -10.73
N ALA A 3 40.57 50.83 -9.84
CA ALA A 3 39.95 49.66 -9.23
C ALA A 3 38.59 49.40 -9.90
N ASN A 4 38.07 48.19 -9.66
CA ASN A 4 36.70 47.69 -9.87
C ASN A 4 36.50 46.84 -11.14
N VAL A 5 35.79 45.72 -11.10
CA VAL A 5 35.11 44.94 -10.02
C VAL A 5 34.96 43.53 -10.61
N ILE A 6 35.30 42.48 -9.86
CA ILE A 6 35.09 41.09 -10.28
C ILE A 6 33.66 40.70 -9.87
N MET A 7 32.75 40.67 -10.85
CA MET A 7 31.35 40.31 -10.65
C MET A 7 31.21 38.78 -10.58
N SER A 8 31.31 38.23 -9.37
CA SER A 8 31.06 36.80 -9.12
C SER A 8 29.55 36.59 -8.94
N THR A 9 28.90 36.00 -9.94
CA THR A 9 27.50 35.57 -9.88
C THR A 9 27.43 34.12 -9.40
N THR A 10 27.21 33.92 -8.10
CA THR A 10 26.96 32.60 -7.52
C THR A 10 25.53 32.18 -7.85
N LEU A 11 25.36 31.31 -8.85
CA LEU A 11 24.08 30.72 -9.23
C LEU A 11 23.68 29.67 -8.18
N SER A 12 22.90 30.08 -7.17
CA SER A 12 22.36 29.17 -6.15
C SER A 12 21.18 28.39 -6.72
N LEU A 13 21.45 27.17 -7.18
CA LEU A 13 20.44 26.23 -7.66
C LEU A 13 19.67 25.69 -6.44
N CYS A 14 18.50 26.27 -6.15
CA CYS A 14 17.58 25.73 -5.16
C CYS A 14 16.99 24.42 -5.70
N ILE A 15 17.54 23.28 -5.25
CA ILE A 15 17.00 21.95 -5.51
C ILE A 15 15.71 21.84 -4.68
N ALA A 16 14.57 21.95 -5.35
CA ALA A 16 13.27 21.68 -4.73
C ALA A 16 13.17 20.19 -4.41
N PHE A 17 13.33 19.83 -3.14
CA PHE A 17 13.00 18.50 -2.65
C PHE A 17 11.48 18.31 -2.78
N SER A 18 11.06 17.55 -3.78
CA SER A 18 9.68 17.09 -3.91
C SER A 18 9.43 15.98 -2.90
N SER A 19 9.29 16.31 -1.62
CA SER A 19 8.84 15.36 -0.62
C SER A 19 7.31 15.23 -0.70
N ILE A 20 6.82 14.37 -1.58
CA ILE A 20 5.42 13.92 -1.51
C ILE A 20 5.42 12.58 -0.75
N ALA A 21 5.63 12.64 0.56
CA ALA A 21 5.30 11.54 1.44
C ALA A 21 3.90 11.82 1.99
N SER A 22 2.86 11.27 1.35
CA SER A 22 1.54 11.18 1.97
C SER A 22 1.57 10.08 3.04
N ASN A 23 2.34 10.30 4.10
CA ASN A 23 2.40 9.38 5.22
C ASN A 23 1.18 9.64 6.10
N ASN A 24 0.07 8.95 5.84
CA ASN A 24 -1.06 8.95 6.77
C ASN A 24 -0.54 8.39 8.10
N PRO A 25 -0.59 9.16 9.21
CA PRO A 25 0.03 8.78 10.48
C PRO A 25 -0.62 7.55 11.12
N ASN A 26 -1.79 7.12 10.63
CA ASN A 26 -2.51 5.95 11.12
C ASN A 26 -2.15 4.66 10.39
N ILE A 27 -1.45 4.74 9.25
CA ILE A 27 -0.97 3.57 8.52
C ILE A 27 0.31 3.08 9.20
N GLU A 28 0.40 1.77 9.42
CA GLU A 28 1.58 1.12 9.95
C GLU A 28 2.49 0.65 8.81
N PHE A 29 1.94 -0.03 7.81
CA PHE A 29 2.63 -0.44 6.60
C PHE A 29 1.66 -0.69 5.45
N ILE A 30 2.18 -0.64 4.22
CA ILE A 30 1.42 -0.98 3.00
C ILE A 30 2.15 -2.10 2.28
N SER A 31 1.44 -3.18 1.96
CA SER A 31 1.96 -4.30 1.20
C SER A 31 1.22 -4.44 -0.13
N ASN A 32 1.98 -4.52 -1.22
CA ASN A 32 1.45 -4.80 -2.55
C ASN A 32 1.65 -6.28 -2.87
N VAL A 33 0.57 -6.94 -3.27
CA VAL A 33 0.50 -8.38 -3.53
C VAL A 33 0.15 -8.61 -4.99
N SER A 34 0.97 -9.39 -5.69
CA SER A 34 0.67 -9.91 -7.03
C SER A 34 0.27 -11.37 -6.94
N CYS A 35 -0.79 -11.75 -7.65
CA CYS A 35 -1.34 -13.10 -7.62
C CYS A 35 -0.76 -13.98 -8.72
N LYS A 36 -0.69 -15.29 -8.47
CA LYS A 36 -0.31 -16.27 -9.49
C LYS A 36 -1.37 -16.35 -10.59
N MET A 37 -1.02 -17.02 -11.68
CA MET A 37 -1.95 -17.36 -12.76
C MET A 37 -3.19 -18.09 -12.19
N GLY A 38 -4.38 -17.67 -12.60
CA GLY A 38 -5.65 -18.10 -12.01
C GLY A 38 -6.15 -17.23 -10.85
N GLY A 39 -5.36 -16.25 -10.39
CA GLY A 39 -5.73 -15.25 -9.39
C GLY A 39 -5.66 -15.75 -7.94
N CYS A 40 -5.68 -14.81 -6.99
CA CYS A 40 -5.76 -15.11 -5.56
C CYS A 40 -7.20 -15.31 -5.10
N THR A 41 -7.34 -15.91 -3.93
CA THR A 41 -8.61 -15.95 -3.17
C THR A 41 -8.39 -15.29 -1.81
N LEU A 42 -9.27 -14.36 -1.43
CA LEU A 42 -9.29 -13.76 -0.10
C LEU A 42 -10.20 -14.59 0.81
N VAL A 43 -9.61 -15.19 1.84
CA VAL A 43 -10.32 -15.99 2.83
C VAL A 43 -10.22 -15.28 4.17
N CYS A 44 -11.35 -15.08 4.82
CA CYS A 44 -11.46 -14.47 6.14
C CYS A 44 -11.87 -15.52 7.16
N VAL A 45 -11.29 -15.44 8.35
CA VAL A 45 -11.64 -16.26 9.49
C VAL A 45 -12.16 -15.32 10.57
N THR A 46 -13.43 -15.47 10.94
CA THR A 46 -14.05 -14.69 12.02
C THR A 46 -13.55 -15.18 13.38
N SER A 47 -13.75 -14.38 14.42
CA SER A 47 -13.30 -14.69 15.79
C SER A 47 -13.90 -15.97 16.39
N ASP A 48 -15.04 -16.42 15.89
CA ASP A 48 -15.67 -17.72 16.21
C ASP A 48 -15.08 -18.90 15.41
N GLY A 49 -14.08 -18.65 14.55
CA GLY A 49 -13.39 -19.65 13.74
C GLY A 49 -14.07 -19.98 12.41
N LYS A 50 -15.19 -19.34 12.06
CA LYS A 50 -15.86 -19.57 10.77
C LYS A 50 -15.03 -18.99 9.63
N LYS A 51 -14.90 -19.77 8.56
CA LYS A 51 -14.20 -19.36 7.33
C LYS A 51 -15.19 -18.86 6.29
N ASP A 52 -14.87 -17.73 5.67
CA ASP A 52 -15.66 -17.12 4.59
C ASP A 52 -14.75 -16.69 3.44
N VAL A 53 -15.21 -16.86 2.21
CA VAL A 53 -14.47 -16.45 1.01
C VAL A 53 -15.07 -15.13 0.53
N LYS A 54 -14.35 -14.03 0.72
CA LYS A 54 -14.84 -12.69 0.36
C LYS A 54 -14.68 -12.37 -1.12
N ALA A 55 -13.63 -12.91 -1.74
CA ALA A 55 -13.32 -12.65 -3.14
C ALA A 55 -12.46 -13.76 -3.76
N ARG A 56 -12.60 -13.94 -5.08
CA ARG A 56 -11.86 -14.91 -5.91
C ARG A 56 -11.33 -14.22 -7.16
N GLU A 57 -10.43 -14.89 -7.87
CA GLU A 57 -9.86 -14.44 -9.16
C GLU A 57 -9.21 -13.05 -9.08
N ILE A 58 -8.65 -12.72 -7.91
CA ILE A 58 -8.00 -11.44 -7.66
C ILE A 58 -6.68 -11.40 -8.44
N ASN A 59 -6.44 -10.36 -9.23
CA ASN A 59 -5.21 -10.20 -9.99
C ASN A 59 -4.07 -9.62 -9.13
N ASN A 60 -4.40 -8.61 -8.34
CA ASN A 60 -3.48 -8.01 -7.37
C ASN A 60 -4.28 -7.42 -6.20
N ALA A 61 -3.57 -7.15 -5.11
CA ALA A 61 -4.14 -6.50 -3.95
C ALA A 61 -3.14 -5.53 -3.31
N GLU A 62 -3.63 -4.39 -2.84
CA GLU A 62 -2.92 -3.55 -1.89
C GLU A 62 -3.52 -3.78 -0.50
N ILE A 63 -2.66 -4.15 0.45
CA ILE A 63 -3.02 -4.41 1.84
C ILE A 63 -2.51 -3.25 2.67
N ILE A 64 -3.42 -2.55 3.33
CA ILE A 64 -3.11 -1.44 4.22
C ILE A 64 -3.36 -1.92 5.64
N THR A 65 -2.30 -2.00 6.44
CA THR A 65 -2.41 -2.29 7.86
C THR A 65 -2.36 -0.97 8.62
N TYR A 66 -3.39 -0.72 9.43
CA TYR A 66 -3.47 0.44 10.29
C TYR A 66 -2.92 0.12 11.67
N LYS A 67 -2.40 1.13 12.37
CA LYS A 67 -1.92 1.02 13.76
C LYS A 67 -3.00 0.56 14.75
N SER A 68 -4.28 0.66 14.38
CA SER A 68 -5.41 0.12 15.15
C SER A 68 -5.53 -1.40 15.07
N GLY A 69 -4.73 -2.06 14.22
CA GLY A 69 -4.85 -3.48 13.87
C GLY A 69 -5.95 -3.77 12.84
N THR A 70 -6.65 -2.74 12.34
CA THR A 70 -7.56 -2.91 11.21
C THR A 70 -6.74 -3.13 9.94
N VAL A 71 -7.21 -4.04 9.09
CA VAL A 71 -6.58 -4.33 7.80
C VAL A 71 -7.57 -4.07 6.68
N GLN A 72 -7.17 -3.28 5.68
CA GLN A 72 -7.94 -3.04 4.47
C GLN A 72 -7.27 -3.72 3.28
N HIS A 73 -8.05 -4.44 2.49
CA HIS A 73 -7.63 -5.11 1.27
C HIS A 73 -8.29 -4.41 0.08
N ASN A 74 -7.50 -3.68 -0.68
CA ASN A 74 -7.90 -3.08 -1.95
C ASN A 74 -7.60 -4.09 -3.05
N LEU A 75 -8.62 -4.81 -3.50
CA LEU A 75 -8.54 -5.91 -4.45
C LEU A 75 -8.81 -5.42 -5.88
N VAL A 76 -8.07 -5.95 -6.85
CA VAL A 76 -8.39 -5.81 -8.28
C VAL A 76 -8.81 -7.17 -8.83
N ILE A 77 -10.00 -7.24 -9.41
CA ILE A 77 -10.60 -8.45 -9.99
C ILE A 77 -11.01 -8.13 -11.43
N GLY A 78 -10.26 -8.64 -12.40
CA GLY A 78 -10.33 -8.21 -13.79
C GLY A 78 -10.11 -6.70 -13.92
N PHE A 79 -11.16 -5.99 -14.30
CA PHE A 79 -11.15 -4.52 -14.42
C PHE A 79 -11.86 -3.81 -13.26
N GLN A 80 -12.34 -4.56 -12.26
CA GLN A 80 -13.09 -4.03 -11.12
C GLN A 80 -12.20 -3.89 -9.88
N LYS A 81 -12.55 -2.92 -9.02
CA LYS A 81 -11.93 -2.72 -7.71
C LYS A 81 -12.93 -3.08 -6.61
N MET A 82 -12.47 -3.79 -5.59
CA MET A 82 -13.26 -4.16 -4.42
C MET A 82 -12.46 -3.86 -3.15
N ILE A 83 -13.11 -3.38 -2.11
CA ILE A 83 -12.47 -3.10 -0.82
C ILE A 83 -13.07 -4.04 0.23
N VAL A 84 -12.21 -4.75 0.95
CA VAL A 84 -12.59 -5.58 2.09
C VAL A 84 -11.84 -5.10 3.32
N THR A 85 -12.59 -4.72 4.35
CA THR A 85 -12.02 -4.22 5.61
C THR A 85 -12.27 -5.22 6.72
N SER A 86 -11.21 -5.56 7.44
CA SER A 86 -11.20 -6.49 8.56
C SER A 86 -10.85 -5.73 9.82
N PRO A 87 -11.86 -5.37 10.64
CA PRO A 87 -11.63 -4.70 11.90
C PRO A 87 -10.85 -5.60 12.88
N SER A 88 -9.95 -4.97 13.64
CA SER A 88 -9.18 -5.66 14.67
C SER A 88 -10.07 -6.47 15.62
N GLY A 89 -9.70 -7.73 15.86
CA GLY A 89 -10.41 -8.62 16.79
C GLY A 89 -11.73 -9.22 16.28
N THR A 90 -12.19 -8.88 15.06
CA THR A 90 -13.45 -9.43 14.52
C THR A 90 -13.23 -10.55 13.51
N GLU A 91 -12.27 -10.36 12.61
CA GLU A 91 -11.88 -11.33 11.61
C GLU A 91 -10.42 -11.09 11.17
N SER A 92 -9.80 -12.12 10.62
CA SER A 92 -8.50 -12.04 9.97
C SER A 92 -8.62 -12.58 8.56
N CYS A 93 -8.23 -11.79 7.56
CA CYS A 93 -8.24 -12.20 6.17
C CYS A 93 -6.85 -12.47 5.65
N SER A 94 -6.74 -13.42 4.74
CA SER A 94 -5.49 -13.82 4.11
C SER A 94 -5.72 -14.15 2.64
N LEU A 95 -4.77 -13.74 1.80
CA LEU A 95 -4.76 -14.08 0.39
C LEU A 95 -4.05 -15.42 0.18
N ASN A 96 -4.69 -16.30 -0.56
CA ASN A 96 -4.12 -17.56 -1.01
C ASN A 96 -3.73 -17.46 -2.50
N ASN A 97 -2.76 -18.27 -2.93
CA ASN A 97 -2.22 -18.28 -4.31
C ASN A 97 -1.46 -17.00 -4.71
N ILE A 98 -0.68 -16.45 -3.78
CA ILE A 98 0.18 -15.28 -3.99
C ILE A 98 1.45 -15.67 -4.77
N ASP A 99 1.90 -14.79 -5.66
CA ASP A 99 3.18 -14.89 -6.36
C ASP A 99 4.27 -14.08 -5.65
N LYS A 100 4.00 -12.80 -5.41
CA LYS A 100 4.95 -11.86 -4.83
C LYS A 100 4.28 -10.88 -3.87
N ILE A 101 5.01 -10.52 -2.81
CA ILE A 101 4.64 -9.47 -1.86
C ILE A 101 5.77 -8.44 -1.81
N THR A 102 5.43 -7.16 -1.85
CA THR A 102 6.37 -6.03 -1.65
C THR A 102 5.81 -5.12 -0.56
N THR A 103 6.56 -4.93 0.52
CA THR A 103 6.16 -4.04 1.62
C THR A 103 6.91 -2.71 1.51
N GLN A 104 6.20 -1.61 1.77
CA GLN A 104 6.73 -0.25 1.86
C GLN A 104 6.65 0.24 3.30
#